data_AF-A0A8H4S6V3-F1
#
_entry.id   AF-A0A8H4S6V3-F1
#
_cell.length_a   1.000
_cell.length_b   1.000
_cell.length_c   1.000
_cell.angle_alpha   90.00
_cell.angle_beta   90.00
_cell.angle_gamma   90.00
#
_symmetry.space_group_name_H-M   'P 1'
#
loop_
_entity.id
_entity.type
_entity.pdbx_description
1 polymer ?
#
loop_
_entity_poly.entity_id
_entity_poly.type
_entity_poly.pdbx_seq_one_letter_code
_entity_poly.pdbx_strand_id
1 'polypeptide(L)'
;MAAPREITIEFLTGHWNKDLTSEADPILKLQKVPWLIRKAFGLATIYIQITQYQTQISETSQPSTNIDFNQTATAGLAATKEERVLD
;
A
#
# COMPACT_ATOMS: atom_id res chain seq x y z
N MET A 1 -4.25 -6.84 -7.71
CA MET A 1 -4.51 -7.27 -6.30
C MET A 1 -5.96 -7.74 -6.21
N ALA A 2 -6.22 -8.98 -5.78
CA ALA A 2 -7.59 -9.44 -5.50
C ALA A 2 -7.87 -9.30 -4.01
N ALA A 3 -9.02 -8.74 -3.67
CA ALA A 3 -9.49 -8.58 -2.30
C ALA A 3 -10.41 -9.76 -1.92
N PRO A 4 -10.29 -10.33 -0.70
CA PRO A 4 -11.31 -11.21 -0.13
C PRO A 4 -12.69 -10.54 -0.09
N ARG A 5 -13.77 -11.34 -0.03
CA ARG A 5 -15.15 -10.80 -0.06
C ARG A 5 -15.49 -9.94 1.15
N GLU A 6 -14.78 -10.15 2.25
CA GLU A 6 -14.95 -9.44 3.51
C GLU A 6 -14.32 -8.04 3.48
N ILE A 7 -13.45 -7.77 2.51
CA ILE A 7 -12.83 -6.47 2.32
C ILE A 7 -13.76 -5.58 1.52
N THR A 8 -14.13 -4.45 2.12
CA THR A 8 -14.94 -3.41 1.50
C THR A 8 -14.11 -2.15 1.35
N ILE A 9 -14.62 -1.16 0.59
CA ILE A 9 -13.94 0.14 0.51
C ILE A 9 -13.86 0.86 1.88
N GLU A 10 -14.75 0.50 2.80
CA GLU A 10 -14.81 1.02 4.17
C GLU A 10 -13.88 0.27 5.13
N PHE A 11 -13.40 -0.92 4.75
CA PHE A 11 -12.57 -1.78 5.58
C PHE A 11 -11.44 -2.43 4.78
N LEU A 12 -10.26 -1.81 4.80
CA LEU A 12 -9.10 -2.22 3.98
C LEU A 12 -8.07 -3.07 4.73
N THR A 13 -8.29 -3.31 6.03
CA THR A 13 -7.33 -4.03 6.89
C THR A 13 -7.05 -5.42 6.36
N GLY A 14 -5.77 -5.74 6.14
CA GLY A 14 -5.35 -7.05 5.66
C GLY A 14 -3.97 -7.07 5.02
N HIS A 15 -3.59 -8.26 4.57
CA HIS A 15 -2.35 -8.54 3.85
C HIS A 15 -2.62 -8.60 2.35
N TRP A 16 -1.82 -7.85 1.58
CA TRP A 16 -1.98 -7.70 0.14
C TRP A 16 -0.68 -8.04 -0.58
N ASN A 17 -0.79 -8.63 -1.77
CA ASN A 17 0.37 -8.94 -2.60
C ASN A 17 0.15 -8.61 -4.09
N LYS A 18 1.25 -8.60 -4.84
CA LYS A 18 1.31 -8.26 -6.27
C LYS A 18 0.88 -9.40 -7.22
N ASP A 19 0.53 -10.60 -6.74
CA ASP A 19 0.40 -11.81 -7.58
C ASP A 19 -0.58 -11.66 -8.76
N LEU A 20 -1.61 -10.83 -8.60
CA LEU A 20 -2.62 -10.53 -9.61
C LEU A 20 -2.52 -9.09 -10.15
N THR A 21 -1.31 -8.54 -10.23
CA THR A 21 -1.05 -7.17 -10.72
C THR A 21 -0.37 -7.22 -12.09
N SER A 22 -0.76 -6.32 -12.98
CA SER A 22 -0.14 -6.14 -14.30
C SER A 22 1.30 -5.59 -14.20
N GLU A 23 2.01 -5.53 -15.34
CA GLU A 23 3.40 -5.05 -15.34
C GLU A 23 3.52 -3.58 -14.87
N ALA A 24 4.44 -3.33 -13.94
CA ALA A 24 4.68 -2.00 -13.36
C ALA A 24 5.65 -1.12 -14.17
N ASP A 25 6.37 -1.68 -15.15
CA ASP A 25 7.38 -0.93 -15.93
C ASP A 25 6.80 0.29 -16.67
N PRO A 26 5.60 0.24 -17.31
CA PRO A 26 5.05 1.40 -18.01
C PRO A 26 4.81 2.60 -17.09
N ILE A 27 4.23 2.39 -15.91
CA ILE A 27 3.93 3.47 -14.96
C ILE A 27 5.22 4.03 -14.34
N LEU A 28 6.18 3.17 -14.00
CA LEU A 28 7.47 3.62 -13.45
C LEU A 28 8.29 4.37 -14.50
N LYS A 29 8.22 3.98 -15.77
CA LYS A 29 8.87 4.70 -16.89
C LYS A 29 8.25 6.09 -17.06
N LEU A 30 6.92 6.20 -16.96
CA LEU A 30 6.23 7.49 -17.03
C LEU A 30 6.68 8.44 -15.92
N GLN A 31 6.92 7.91 -14.71
CA GLN A 31 7.45 8.65 -13.56
C GLN A 31 8.96 8.94 -13.64
N LYS A 32 9.62 8.60 -14.76
CA LYS A 32 11.07 8.77 -14.97
C LYS A 32 11.94 7.97 -13.99
N VAL A 33 11.43 6.87 -13.43
CA VAL A 33 12.21 5.95 -12.58
C VAL A 33 13.33 5.31 -13.40
N PRO A 34 14.60 5.27 -12.93
CA PRO A 34 15.71 4.69 -13.67
C PRO A 34 15.48 3.22 -14.07
N TRP A 35 15.93 2.82 -15.26
CA TRP A 35 15.68 1.49 -15.83
C TRP A 35 16.04 0.34 -14.90
N LEU A 36 17.18 0.42 -14.20
CA LEU A 36 17.63 -0.62 -13.28
C LEU A 36 16.65 -0.84 -12.12
N ILE A 37 16.13 0.24 -11.55
CA ILE A 37 15.14 0.19 -10.47
C ILE A 37 13.83 -0.43 -10.99
N ARG A 38 13.39 -0.09 -12.20
CA ARG A 38 12.18 -0.69 -12.80
C ARG A 38 12.32 -2.20 -12.99
N LYS A 39 13.51 -2.67 -13.40
CA LYS A 39 13.80 -4.11 -13.50
C LYS A 39 13.77 -4.80 -12.15
N ALA A 40 14.31 -4.17 -11.09
CA ALA A 40 14.20 -4.70 -9.73
C ALA A 40 12.73 -4.86 -9.30
N PHE A 41 11.86 -3.87 -9.55
CA PHE A 41 10.42 -3.97 -9.29
C PHE A 41 9.68 -5.02 -10.14
N GLY A 42 10.21 -5.35 -11.33
CA GLY A 42 9.68 -6.43 -12.15
C GLY A 42 9.89 -7.82 -11.53
N LEU A 43 10.99 -7.99 -10.80
CA LEU A 43 11.38 -9.25 -10.15
C LEU A 43 10.94 -9.33 -8.69
N ALA A 44 10.66 -8.20 -8.04
CA ALA A 44 10.27 -8.15 -6.65
C ALA A 44 8.80 -8.53 -6.44
N THR A 45 8.55 -9.28 -5.38
CA THR A 45 7.20 -9.44 -4.81
C THR A 45 7.02 -8.33 -3.78
N ILE A 46 5.97 -7.54 -3.95
CA ILE A 46 5.60 -6.45 -3.03
C ILE A 46 4.46 -6.97 -2.15
N TYR A 47 4.63 -6.79 -0.84
CA TYR A 47 3.61 -7.06 0.18
C TYR A 47 3.22 -5.75 0.84
N ILE A 48 1.92 -5.56 1.07
CA ILE A 48 1.39 -4.41 1.78
C ILE A 48 0.57 -4.93 2.95
N GLN A 49 0.89 -4.48 4.16
CA GLN A 49 0.05 -4.64 5.34
C GLN A 49 -0.71 -3.34 5.57
N ILE A 50 -2.03 -3.41 5.50
CA ILE A 50 -2.92 -2.28 5.78
C ILE A 50 -3.54 -2.49 7.16
N THR A 51 -3.47 -1.47 8.00
CA THR A 51 -4.15 -1.43 9.31
C THR A 51 -5.01 -0.18 9.39
N GLN A 52 -6.32 -0.37 9.57
CA GLN A 52 -7.28 0.73 9.73
C GLN A 52 -7.80 0.77 11.16
N TYR A 53 -7.84 1.95 11.77
CA TYR A 53 -8.28 2.13 13.16
C TYR A 53 -8.90 3.52 13.37
N GLN A 54 -9.71 3.68 14.42
CA GLN A 54 -10.31 4.97 14.77
C GLN A 54 -9.53 5.64 15.90
N THR A 55 -9.32 6.95 15.79
CA THR A 55 -8.80 7.80 16.86
C THR A 55 -9.77 8.92 17.14
N GLN A 56 -9.85 9.39 18.39
CA GLN A 56 -10.61 10.60 18.68
C GLN A 56 -9.82 11.84 18.29
N ILE A 57 -10.45 12.75 17.54
CA ILE A 57 -9.89 14.09 17.35
C ILE A 57 -10.40 14.97 18.49
N SER A 58 -9.48 15.53 19.27
CA SER A 58 -9.76 16.37 20.44
C SER A 58 -10.67 17.57 20.15
N GLU A 59 -10.75 18.01 18.90
CA GLU A 59 -11.47 19.23 18.48
C GLU A 59 -12.91 18.98 18.04
N THR A 60 -13.26 17.79 17.52
CA THR A 60 -14.56 17.54 16.86
C THR A 60 -15.43 16.51 17.57
N SER A 61 -14.92 15.82 18.60
CA SER A 61 -15.59 14.69 19.29
C SER A 61 -16.02 13.52 18.38
N GLN A 62 -15.72 13.58 17.08
CA GLN A 62 -15.99 12.53 16.10
C GLN A 62 -14.73 11.65 15.94
N PRO A 63 -14.89 10.32 15.81
CA PRO A 63 -13.76 9.46 15.52
C PRO A 63 -13.26 9.71 14.09
N SER A 64 -11.95 9.89 13.93
CA SER A 64 -11.28 9.92 12.62
C SER A 64 -10.69 8.56 12.28
N THR A 65 -10.76 8.21 11.00
CA THR A 65 -10.23 6.96 10.48
C THR A 65 -8.78 7.15 10.09
N ASN A 66 -7.91 6.35 10.69
CA ASN A 66 -6.49 6.28 10.36
C ASN A 66 -6.24 5.02 9.54
N ILE A 67 -5.31 5.11 8.59
CA ILE A 67 -4.88 3.99 7.77
C ILE A 67 -3.35 4.00 7.71
N ASP A 68 -2.76 2.92 8.22
CA ASP A 68 -1.34 2.66 8.14
C ASP A 68 -1.06 1.65 7.03
N PHE A 69 -0.13 2.00 6.14
CA PHE A 69 0.39 1.15 5.08
C PHE A 69 1.84 0.82 5.40
N ASN A 70 2.13 -0.47 5.64
CA ASN A 70 3.49 -0.97 5.78
C ASN A 70 3.82 -1.82 4.57
N GLN A 71 4.73 -1.35 3.71
CA GLN A 71 5.13 -2.07 2.50
C GLN A 71 6.49 -2.71 2.69
N THR A 72 6.59 -3.97 2.28
CA THR A 72 7.84 -4.71 2.19
C THR A 72 7.99 -5.29 0.79
N ALA A 73 9.22 -5.50 0.36
CA ALA A 73 9.49 -6.05 -0.95
C ALA A 73 10.70 -6.98 -0.90
N THR A 74 10.70 -7.98 -1.78
CA THR A 74 11.87 -8.84 -1.99
C THR A 74 12.94 -8.12 -2.81
N ALA A 75 14.04 -8.82 -3.13
CA ALA A 75 15.13 -8.29 -3.96
C ALA A 75 15.85 -7.06 -3.38
N GLY A 76 15.86 -6.91 -2.05
CA GLY A 76 16.61 -5.85 -1.37
C GLY A 76 16.04 -4.44 -1.54
N LEU A 77 14.79 -4.32 -2.01
CA LEU A 77 14.09 -3.04 -2.06
C LEU A 77 13.76 -2.57 -0.64
N ALA A 78 13.94 -1.27 -0.39
CA ALA A 78 13.66 -0.69 0.91
C ALA A 78 12.16 -0.80 1.25
N ALA A 79 11.87 -1.10 2.52
CA ALA A 79 10.52 -1.02 3.05
C ALA A 79 10.06 0.45 3.13
N THR A 80 8.76 0.67 3.00
CA THR A 80 8.15 1.99 3.15
C THR A 80 7.01 1.93 4.16
N LYS A 81 6.78 3.06 4.83
CA LYS A 81 5.65 3.25 5.74
C LYS A 81 4.94 4.55 5.36
N GLU A 82 3.62 4.48 5.27
CA GLU A 82 2.76 5.63 5.01
C GLU A 82 1.60 5.60 6.01
N GLU A 83 1.32 6.73 6.64
CA GLU A 83 0.24 6.90 7.61
C GLU A 83 -0.70 7.99 7.08
N ARG A 84 -2.00 7.70 7.05
CA ARG A 84 -3.01 8.64 6.59
C ARG A 84 -4.13 8.78 7.61
N VAL A 85 -4.64 9.99 7.74
CA VAL A 85 -5.82 10.34 8.52
C VAL A 85 -6.89 10.81 7.53
N LEU A 86 -8.06 10.19 7.56
CA LEU A 86 -9.21 10.60 6.74
C LEU A 86 -9.99 11.71 7.46
N ASP A 87 -10.40 12.72 6.69
CA ASP A 87 -11.14 13.91 7.13
C ASP A 87 -12.65 13.68 7.26
#